data_AF-A0A1A7XS20-F1
#
_entry.id   AF-A0A1A7XS20-F1
#
_cell.length_a   1.000
_cell.length_b   1.000
_cell.length_c   1.000
_cell.angle_alpha   90.00
_cell.angle_beta   90.00
_cell.angle_gamma   90.00
#
_symmetry.space_group_name_H-M   'P 1'
#
loop_
_entity.id
_entity.type
_entity.pdbx_description
1 polymer ?
#
loop_
_entity_poly.entity_id
_entity_poly.type
_entity_poly.pdbx_seq_one_letter_code
_entity_poly.pdbx_strand_id
1 'polypeptide(L)'
;EASILHSLHHPCIVSLVGISIHPLCFALQLASLGSLNTVLEEKHKDKSSAYMPLGHMLTFKVAYQIAVGLAYLHRKNIIFCDLKSDNILVWSLEVQDLVNIKLSDYGISRHSFREGA
;
A
#
# COMPACT_ATOMS: atom_id res chain seq x y z
N GLU A 1 -11.12 13.93 -3.39
CA GLU A 1 -10.72 12.53 -3.15
C GLU A 1 -11.00 11.64 -4.35
N ALA A 2 -12.25 11.35 -4.71
CA ALA A 2 -12.63 10.48 -5.85
C ALA A 2 -11.84 10.71 -7.16
N SER A 3 -11.67 11.96 -7.61
CA SER A 3 -10.90 12.29 -8.82
C SER A 3 -9.40 11.96 -8.69
N ILE A 4 -8.83 12.18 -7.50
CA ILE A 4 -7.44 11.80 -7.19
C ILE A 4 -7.34 10.28 -7.22
N LEU A 5 -8.17 9.56 -6.46
CA LEU A 5 -8.20 8.10 -6.39
C LEU A 5 -8.33 7.47 -7.79
N HIS A 6 -9.22 8.01 -8.63
CA HIS A 6 -9.43 7.53 -9.99
C HIS A 6 -8.22 7.76 -10.91
N SER A 7 -7.41 8.81 -10.66
CA SER A 7 -6.23 9.10 -11.48
C SER A 7 -5.03 8.19 -11.17
N LEU A 8 -5.05 7.45 -10.05
CA LEU A 8 -3.90 6.66 -9.60
C LEU A 8 -3.88 5.27 -10.23
N HIS A 9 -2.89 5.06 -11.10
CA HIS A 9 -2.65 3.79 -11.77
C HIS A 9 -1.19 3.39 -11.58
N HIS A 10 -0.93 2.49 -10.63
CA HIS A 10 0.41 1.99 -10.36
C HIS A 10 0.32 0.61 -9.69
N PRO A 11 1.18 -0.36 -10.04
CA PRO A 11 1.11 -1.73 -9.51
C PRO A 11 1.17 -1.79 -7.97
N CYS A 12 1.90 -0.88 -7.33
CA CYS A 12 2.04 -0.80 -5.87
C CYS A 12 1.08 0.18 -5.17
N ILE A 13 0.02 0.66 -5.85
CA ILE A 13 -1.03 1.49 -5.25
C ILE A 13 -2.36 0.77 -5.41
N VAL A 14 -3.16 0.69 -4.35
CA VAL A 14 -4.49 0.06 -4.42
C VAL A 14 -5.39 0.88 -5.34
N SER A 15 -5.95 0.26 -6.37
CA SER A 15 -6.80 0.97 -7.33
C SER A 15 -8.24 1.10 -6.84
N LEU A 16 -8.87 2.23 -7.17
CA LEU A 16 -10.31 2.43 -7.04
C LEU A 16 -11.04 1.61 -8.11
N VAL A 17 -11.92 0.71 -7.68
CA VAL A 17 -12.79 -0.09 -8.57
C VAL A 17 -14.07 0.67 -8.88
N GLY A 18 -14.63 1.37 -7.89
CA GLY A 18 -15.87 2.11 -8.08
C GLY A 18 -16.23 2.99 -6.90
N ILE A 19 -17.25 3.82 -7.11
CA ILE A 19 -17.80 4.73 -6.12
C ILE A 19 -19.28 4.45 -6.01
N SER A 20 -19.78 4.20 -4.81
CA SER A 20 -21.20 4.27 -4.52
C SER A 20 -21.51 5.65 -3.97
N ILE A 21 -22.60 6.25 -4.42
CA ILE A 21 -23.11 7.52 -3.89
C ILE A 21 -24.19 7.33 -2.81
N HIS A 22 -24.78 6.14 -2.72
CA HIS A 22 -25.86 5.82 -1.78
C HIS A 22 -25.76 4.35 -1.30
N PRO A 23 -25.10 4.06 -0.16
CA PRO A 23 -24.36 5.01 0.69
C PRO A 23 -23.06 5.50 0.02
N LEU A 24 -22.54 6.65 0.44
CA LEU A 24 -21.27 7.16 -0.05
C LEU A 24 -20.13 6.24 0.40
N CYS A 25 -19.55 5.48 -0.52
CA CYS A 25 -18.39 4.62 -0.22
C CYS A 25 -17.51 4.37 -1.45
N PHE A 26 -16.27 3.98 -1.18
CA PHE A 26 -15.30 3.58 -2.20
C PHE A 26 -15.14 2.06 -2.20
N ALA A 27 -15.23 1.46 -3.39
CA ALA A 27 -14.85 0.08 -3.61
C ALA A 27 -13.41 0.05 -4.12
N LEU A 28 -12.52 -0.60 -3.37
CA LEU A 28 -11.10 -0.74 -3.69
C LEU A 28 -10.78 -2.19 -4.05
N GLN A 29 -9.64 -2.41 -4.71
CA GLN A 29 -9.14 -3.78 -4.93
C GLN A 29 -8.90 -4.50 -3.60
N LEU A 30 -9.41 -5.72 -3.47
CA LEU A 30 -9.23 -6.56 -2.28
C LEU A 30 -7.88 -7.28 -2.34
N ALA A 31 -7.11 -7.15 -1.26
CA ALA A 31 -5.87 -7.89 -1.05
C ALA A 31 -6.18 -9.28 -0.47
N SER A 32 -5.61 -10.33 -1.06
CA SER A 32 -5.85 -11.73 -0.67
C SER A 32 -5.34 -12.07 0.73
N LEU A 33 -4.32 -11.36 1.23
CA LEU A 33 -3.63 -11.67 2.48
C LEU A 33 -3.78 -10.57 3.54
N GLY A 34 -4.68 -9.61 3.34
CA GLY A 34 -4.93 -8.53 4.30
C GLY A 34 -3.76 -7.54 4.42
N SER A 35 -3.56 -6.99 5.62
CA SER A 35 -2.51 -6.01 5.90
C SER A 35 -1.17 -6.68 6.22
N LEU A 36 -0.08 -5.96 5.95
CA LEU A 36 1.26 -6.38 6.29
C LEU A 36 1.40 -6.55 7.81
N ASN A 37 0.69 -5.74 8.61
CA ASN A 37 0.69 -5.88 10.06
C ASN A 37 0.21 -7.29 10.49
N THR A 38 -0.95 -7.73 9.98
CA THR A 38 -1.50 -9.05 10.29
C THR A 38 -0.55 -10.17 9.86
N VAL A 39 0.03 -10.07 8.66
CA VAL A 39 0.99 -11.06 8.15
C VAL A 39 2.23 -11.15 9.05
N LEU A 40 2.77 -10.02 9.48
CA LEU A 40 3.95 -9.99 10.35
C LEU A 40 3.65 -10.57 11.74
N GLU A 41 2.51 -10.22 12.34
CA GLU A 41 2.07 -10.77 13.63
C GLU A 41 1.89 -12.29 13.59
N GLU A 42 1.31 -12.83 12.51
CA GLU A 42 1.16 -14.26 12.32
C GLU A 42 2.51 -14.97 12.20
N LYS A 43 3.44 -14.41 11.43
CA LYS A 43 4.79 -14.95 11.25
C LYS A 43 5.65 -14.85 12.51
N HIS A 44 5.45 -13.82 13.34
CA HIS A 44 6.16 -13.66 14.62
C HIS A 44 5.81 -14.74 15.66
N LYS A 45 4.65 -15.41 15.53
CA LYS A 45 4.30 -16.56 16.39
C LYS A 45 5.22 -17.75 16.16
N ASP A 46 5.83 -17.84 14.98
CA ASP A 46 6.87 -18.80 14.68
C ASP A 46 8.22 -18.33 15.25
N LYS A 47 8.67 -18.97 16.33
CA LYS A 47 9.93 -18.63 17.01
C LYS A 47 11.16 -18.75 16.10
N SER A 48 11.09 -19.54 15.03
CA SER A 48 12.20 -19.69 14.09
C SER A 48 12.43 -18.45 13.22
N SER A 49 11.41 -17.59 13.09
CA SER A 49 11.41 -16.43 12.20
C SER A 49 11.38 -15.09 12.93
N ALA A 50 11.63 -15.08 14.25
CA ALA A 50 11.38 -13.94 15.13
C ALA A 50 12.11 -12.64 14.74
N TYR A 51 13.30 -12.73 14.11
CA TYR A 51 14.04 -11.55 13.68
C TYR A 51 13.62 -11.06 12.28
N MET A 52 13.21 -11.99 11.40
CA MET A 52 12.89 -11.66 10.01
C MET A 52 11.69 -12.46 9.51
N PRO A 53 10.46 -12.03 9.84
CA PRO A 53 9.23 -12.81 9.64
C PRO A 53 8.94 -13.19 8.18
N LEU A 54 9.47 -12.41 7.23
CA LEU A 54 9.28 -12.60 5.79
C LEU A 54 10.52 -13.21 5.09
N GLY A 55 11.64 -13.34 5.80
CA GLY A 55 12.95 -13.61 5.21
C GLY A 55 13.54 -12.44 4.41
N HIS A 56 14.87 -12.45 4.25
CA HIS A 56 15.64 -11.32 3.71
C HIS A 56 15.16 -10.83 2.33
N MET A 57 14.94 -11.76 1.40
CA MET A 57 14.59 -11.41 0.02
C MET A 57 13.22 -10.75 -0.09
N LEU A 58 12.21 -11.31 0.58
CA LEU A 58 10.86 -10.75 0.53
C LEU A 58 10.80 -9.42 1.28
N THR A 59 11.46 -9.29 2.43
CA THR A 59 11.56 -8.00 3.14
C THR A 59 12.16 -6.91 2.26
N PHE A 60 13.28 -7.19 1.58
CA PHE A 60 13.89 -6.23 0.67
C PHE A 60 12.93 -5.84 -0.47
N LYS A 61 12.27 -6.83 -1.07
CA LYS A 61 11.34 -6.59 -2.18
C LYS A 61 10.11 -5.78 -1.76
N VAL A 62 9.55 -6.07 -0.59
CA VAL A 62 8.45 -5.29 0.00
C VAL A 62 8.88 -3.84 0.24
N ALA A 63 10.05 -3.62 0.85
CA ALA A 63 10.59 -2.27 1.07
C ALA A 63 10.80 -1.51 -0.26
N TYR A 64 11.31 -2.20 -1.28
CA TYR A 64 11.45 -1.63 -2.62
C TYR A 64 10.10 -1.25 -3.23
N GLN A 65 9.09 -2.12 -3.17
CA GLN A 65 7.75 -1.84 -3.70
C GLN A 65 7.07 -0.67 -2.98
N ILE A 66 7.26 -0.54 -1.66
CA ILE A 66 6.81 0.62 -0.88
C ILE A 66 7.46 1.89 -1.41
N ALA A 67 8.79 1.90 -1.56
CA ALA A 67 9.53 3.05 -2.06
C ALA A 67 9.10 3.45 -3.48
N VAL A 68 8.89 2.48 -4.38
CA VAL A 68 8.41 2.74 -5.75
C VAL A 68 6.98 3.30 -5.74
N GLY A 69 6.08 2.78 -4.89
CA GLY A 69 4.74 3.32 -4.71
C GLY A 69 4.75 4.76 -4.21
N LEU A 70 5.56 5.07 -3.19
CA LEU A 70 5.73 6.43 -2.67
C LEU A 70 6.32 7.36 -3.72
N ALA A 71 7.33 6.92 -4.48
CA ALA A 71 7.91 7.70 -5.56
C ALA A 71 6.88 8.06 -6.64
N TYR A 72 5.99 7.13 -6.97
CA TYR A 72 4.87 7.40 -7.89
C TYR A 72 3.93 8.49 -7.33
N LEU A 73 3.52 8.39 -6.06
CA LEU A 73 2.66 9.40 -5.42
C LEU A 73 3.32 10.78 -5.40
N HIS A 74 4.61 10.84 -5.06
CA HIS A 74 5.36 12.09 -5.04
C HIS A 74 5.44 12.74 -6.43
N ARG A 75 5.60 11.96 -7.51
CA ARG A 75 5.54 12.48 -8.89
C ARG A 75 4.18 13.06 -9.27
N LYS A 76 3.13 12.65 -8.56
CA LYS A 76 1.76 13.18 -8.70
C LYS A 76 1.46 14.32 -7.71
N ASN A 77 2.46 14.82 -6.98
CA ASN A 77 2.33 15.85 -5.95
C ASN A 77 1.37 15.43 -4.81
N ILE A 78 1.43 14.16 -4.41
CA ILE A 78 0.63 13.58 -3.33
C ILE A 78 1.56 13.13 -2.21
N ILE A 79 1.31 13.59 -0.99
CA ILE A 79 2.06 13.17 0.21
C ILE A 79 1.28 12.04 0.89
N PHE A 80 1.90 10.87 1.03
CA PHE A 80 1.34 9.74 1.79
C PHE A 80 1.58 9.96 3.29
N CYS A 81 0.55 10.41 4.01
CA CYS A 81 0.69 10.88 5.39
C CYS A 81 0.56 9.80 6.47
N ASP A 82 0.24 8.55 6.11
CA ASP A 82 -0.04 7.48 7.09
C ASP A 82 0.68 6.18 6.74
N LEU A 83 2.00 6.27 6.58
CA LEU A 83 2.85 5.13 6.30
C LEU A 83 3.04 4.26 7.53
N LYS A 84 2.35 3.13 7.54
CA LYS A 84 2.43 2.08 8.57
C LYS A 84 2.07 0.72 7.96
N SER A 85 2.38 -0.37 8.67
CA SER A 85 2.12 -1.75 8.23
C SER A 85 0.64 -2.04 8.01
N ASP A 86 -0.28 -1.38 8.72
CA ASP A 86 -1.73 -1.54 8.50
C ASP A 86 -2.19 -1.01 7.13
N ASN A 87 -1.50 0.01 6.60
CA ASN A 87 -1.83 0.65 5.33
C ASN A 87 -1.02 0.10 4.15
N ILE A 88 -0.34 -1.03 4.36
CA ILE A 88 0.34 -1.79 3.33
C ILE A 88 -0.41 -3.10 3.20
N LEU A 89 -1.07 -3.33 2.08
CA LEU A 89 -1.85 -4.53 1.83
C LEU A 89 -1.05 -5.55 1.01
N VAL A 90 -1.23 -6.83 1.30
CA VAL A 90 -0.41 -7.93 0.77
C VAL A 90 -1.21 -8.77 -0.25
N TRP A 91 -0.67 -8.91 -1.46
CA TRP A 91 -1.20 -9.75 -2.54
C TRP A 91 -0.51 -11.11 -2.63
N SER A 92 0.79 -11.18 -2.31
CA SER A 92 1.56 -12.41 -2.38
C SER A 92 2.78 -12.38 -1.46
N LEU A 93 3.13 -13.54 -0.91
CA LEU A 93 4.38 -13.77 -0.17
C LEU A 93 5.45 -14.47 -1.03
N GLU A 94 5.17 -14.71 -2.31
CA GLU A 94 6.13 -15.35 -3.20
C GLU A 94 7.11 -14.32 -3.78
N VAL A 95 8.40 -14.59 -3.62
CA VAL A 95 9.47 -13.68 -4.07
C VAL A 95 9.48 -13.54 -5.60
N GLN A 96 8.89 -14.47 -6.33
CA GLN A 96 8.90 -14.47 -7.81
C GLN A 96 7.73 -13.65 -8.40
N ASP A 97 6.66 -13.42 -7.63
CA ASP A 97 5.47 -12.70 -8.11
C ASP A 97 5.73 -11.22 -8.36
N LEU A 98 5.24 -10.65 -9.44
CA LEU A 98 5.57 -9.26 -9.80
C LEU A 98 5.17 -8.22 -8.75
N VAL A 99 4.07 -8.46 -8.03
CA VAL A 99 3.52 -7.54 -7.01
C VAL A 99 3.26 -8.33 -5.73
N ASN A 100 3.92 -7.91 -4.64
CA ASN A 100 3.71 -8.49 -3.31
C ASN A 100 2.82 -7.60 -2.46
N ILE A 101 2.95 -6.28 -2.62
CA ILE A 101 2.22 -5.31 -1.82
C ILE A 101 1.62 -4.18 -2.66
N LYS A 102 0.62 -3.52 -2.08
CA LYS A 102 0.13 -2.21 -2.52
C LYS A 102 -0.14 -1.30 -1.32
N LEU A 103 0.12 -0.01 -1.49
CA LEU A 103 -0.22 1.02 -0.51
C LEU A 103 -1.73 1.31 -0.55
N SER A 104 -2.39 1.27 0.60
CA SER A 104 -3.80 1.60 0.80
C SER A 104 -3.98 2.86 1.64
N ASP A 105 -5.24 3.21 1.92
CA ASP A 105 -5.62 4.27 2.87
C ASP A 105 -4.95 5.64 2.65
N TYR A 106 -4.80 6.00 1.38
CA TYR A 106 -4.33 7.32 0.98
C TYR A 106 -5.44 8.38 1.03
N GLY A 107 -6.58 8.10 1.69
CA GLY A 107 -7.72 9.02 1.82
C GLY A 107 -7.41 10.28 2.65
N ILE A 108 -6.40 10.23 3.52
CA ILE A 108 -5.86 11.40 4.24
C ILE A 108 -4.64 12.03 3.56
N SER A 109 -4.28 11.58 2.35
CA SER A 109 -3.15 12.13 1.60
C SER A 109 -3.48 13.52 1.08
N ARG A 110 -2.56 14.46 1.28
CA ARG A 110 -2.73 15.86 0.86
C ARG A 110 -2.01 16.11 -0.46
N HIS A 111 -2.61 16.90 -1.33
CA HIS A 111 -1.87 17.52 -2.42
C HIS A 111 -0.84 18.48 -1.84
N SER A 112 0.41 18.37 -2.27
CA SER A 112 1.41 19.39 -1.98
C SER A 112 1.12 20.61 -2.84
N PHE A 113 0.30 21.54 -2.35
CA PHE A 113 0.24 22.87 -2.94
C PHE A 113 1.55 23.59 -2.65
N ARG A 114 2.20 24.14 -3.68
CA ARG A 114 3.20 25.19 -3.48
C ARG A 114 2.46 26.49 -3.18
N GLU A 115 2.11 26.73 -1.91
CA GLU A 115 1.85 28.10 -1.47
C GLU A 115 3.21 28.79 -1.28
N GLY A 116 3.50 29.78 -2.12
CA GLY A 116 4.70 30.62 -2.02
C GLY A 116 5.51 30.70 -3.31
N ALA A 117 5.04 31.49 -4.27
CA ALA A 117 5.86 32.27 -5.19
C ALA A 117 5.13 33.60 -5.45
#